data_AF-A0A1V2YFE5-F1
#
_entry.id   AF-A0A1V2YFE5-F1
#
_cell.length_a   1.000
_cell.length_b   1.000
_cell.length_c   1.000
_cell.angle_alpha   90.00
_cell.angle_beta   90.00
_cell.angle_gamma   90.00
#
_symmetry.space_group_name_H-M   'P 1'
#
loop_
_entity.id
_entity.type
_entity.pdbx_description
1 polymer ?
#
loop_
_entity_poly.entity_id
_entity_poly.type
_entity_poly.pdbx_seq_one_letter_code
_entity_poly.pdbx_strand_id
1 'polypeptide(L)' 'MFKKDNEEKRFISKLTQVIAPHKGIGLTAIEIIVDTTTGVNYLLSQTPYGGMTPLLDENGDVVIDK' A
#
# COMPACT_ATOMS: atom_id res chain seq x y z
N MET A 1 -16.27 -26.35 10.42
CA MET A 1 -16.57 -25.03 9.83
C MET A 1 -15.80 -23.99 10.62
N PHE A 2 -14.71 -23.45 10.07
CA PHE A 2 -13.97 -22.38 10.71
C PHE A 2 -14.77 -21.08 10.54
N LYS A 3 -15.24 -20.49 11.64
CA LYS A 3 -15.77 -19.14 11.62
C LYS A 3 -14.60 -18.23 11.28
N LYS A 4 -14.68 -17.54 10.14
CA LYS A 4 -13.75 -16.48 9.81
C LYS A 4 -14.17 -15.29 10.66
N ASP A 5 -13.45 -15.06 11.75
CA ASP A 5 -13.64 -13.86 12.55
C ASP A 5 -13.47 -12.66 11.62
N ASN A 6 -14.44 -11.74 11.69
CA ASN A 6 -14.48 -10.55 10.86
C ASN A 6 -13.51 -9.54 11.46
N GLU A 7 -12.20 -9.85 11.40
CA GLU A 7 -11.15 -8.95 11.87
C GLU A 7 -11.15 -7.70 10.98
N GLU A 8 -11.26 -6.53 11.63
CA GLU A 8 -11.10 -5.26 10.93
C GLU A 8 -9.73 -5.22 10.26
N LYS A 9 -9.71 -4.84 8.97
CA LYS A 9 -8.46 -4.79 8.20
C LYS A 9 -7.60 -3.64 8.72
N ARG A 10 -6.41 -3.97 9.23
CA ARG A 10 -5.42 -2.98 9.68
C ARG A 10 -4.90 -2.10 8.53
N PHE A 11 -4.68 -2.66 7.35
CA PHE A 11 -4.22 -1.91 6.19
C PHE A 11 -5.34 -1.73 5.17
N ILE A 12 -5.63 -0.47 4.83
CA ILE A 12 -6.67 -0.10 3.87
C ILE A 12 -6.02 0.54 2.65
N SER A 13 -6.36 0.04 1.46
CA SER A 13 -5.95 0.64 0.19
C SER A 13 -6.68 1.96 -0.06
N LYS A 14 -5.93 3.00 -0.43
CA LYS A 14 -6.46 4.31 -0.78
C LYS A 14 -6.38 4.60 -2.27
N LEU A 15 -5.28 4.21 -2.88
CA LEU A 15 -5.03 4.46 -4.30
C LEU A 15 -4.14 3.37 -4.85
N THR A 16 -4.55 2.79 -5.96
CA THR A 16 -3.74 1.83 -6.70
C THR A 16 -3.54 2.35 -8.11
N GLN A 17 -2.28 2.44 -8.53
CA GLN A 17 -1.90 2.74 -9.90
C GLN A 17 -1.25 1.50 -10.51
N VAL A 18 -1.94 0.91 -11.47
CA VAL A 18 -1.36 -0.17 -12.28
C VAL A 18 -0.40 0.46 -13.29
N ILE A 19 0.85 0.03 -13.23
CA ILE A 19 1.88 0.38 -14.19
C ILE A 19 1.95 -0.77 -15.19
N ALA A 20 1.59 -0.51 -16.44
CA ALA A 20 1.67 -1.52 -17.49
C ALA A 20 3.14 -1.96 -17.66
N PRO A 21 3.41 -3.28 -17.78
CA PRO A 21 4.78 -3.75 -17.88
C PRO A 21 5.44 -3.20 -19.15
N HIS A 22 6.62 -2.60 -18.99
CA HIS A 22 7.53 -2.43 -20.12
C HIS A 22 8.04 -3.83 -20.48
N LYS A 23 7.65 -4.35 -21.67
CA LYS A 23 8.02 -5.68 -22.21
C LYS A 23 7.29 -6.92 -21.62
N GLY A 24 6.04 -6.77 -21.18
CA GLY A 24 5.09 -7.90 -21.14
C GLY A 24 5.28 -8.96 -20.04
N ILE A 25 5.99 -8.66 -18.94
CA ILE A 25 6.10 -9.58 -17.80
C ILE A 25 5.64 -8.88 -16.51
N GLY A 26 4.50 -9.34 -15.97
CA GLY A 26 3.99 -9.01 -14.65
C GLY A 26 3.04 -7.79 -14.59
N LEU A 27 1.94 -7.91 -13.84
CA LEU A 27 1.20 -6.74 -13.37
C LEU A 27 2.08 -6.06 -12.31
N THR A 28 2.60 -4.88 -12.62
CA THR A 28 3.26 -4.02 -11.64
C THR A 28 2.29 -2.96 -11.18
N ALA A 29 2.18 -2.73 -9.88
CA ALA A 29 1.36 -1.65 -9.35
C ALA A 29 2.11 -0.92 -8.24
N ILE A 30 1.80 0.37 -8.12
CA ILE A 30 2.15 1.17 -6.95
C ILE A 30 0.84 1.45 -6.22
N GLU A 31 0.84 1.24 -4.91
CA GLU A 31 -0.34 1.43 -4.08
C GLU A 31 -0.01 2.29 -2.87
N ILE A 32 -0.94 3.16 -2.48
CA ILE A 32 -0.92 3.83 -1.20
C ILE A 32 -1.88 3.08 -0.28
N ILE A 33 -1.36 2.59 0.84
CA ILE A 33 -2.14 1.97 1.91
C ILE A 33 -1.98 2.79 3.19
N VAL A 34 -3.00 2.78 4.05
CA VAL A 34 -2.95 3.38 5.38
C VAL A 34 -2.98 2.30 6.46
N ASP A 35 -2.10 2.40 7.45
CA ASP A 35 -2.20 1.64 8.70
C ASP A 35 -3.21 2.33 9.62
N THR A 36 -4.40 1.76 9.76
CA THR A 36 -5.48 2.36 10.56
C THR A 36 -5.18 2.42 12.05
N THR A 37 -4.15 1.71 12.53
CA THR A 37 -3.73 1.79 13.94
C THR A 37 -2.87 3.04 14.21
N THR A 38 -2.09 3.49 13.23
CA THR A 38 -1.11 4.57 13.40
C THR A 38 -1.40 5.82 12.56
N GLY A 39 -2.29 5.69 11.57
CA GLY A 39 -2.55 6.71 10.55
C GLY A 39 -1.46 6.79 9.47
N VAL A 40 -0.34 6.05 9.60
CA VAL A 40 0.77 6.15 8.64
C VAL A 40 0.37 5.66 7.26
N ASN A 41 0.62 6.47 6.25
CA ASN A 41 0.48 6.09 4.84
C ASN A 41 1.79 5.46 4.35
N TYR A 42 1.68 4.39 3.57
CA TYR A 42 2.80 3.68 2.98
C TYR A 42 2.69 3.66 1.46
N LEU A 43 3.82 3.81 0.80
CA LEU A 43 3.98 3.48 -0.61
C LEU A 43 4.37 2.00 -0.73
N LEU A 44 3.48 1.21 -1.30
CA LEU A 44 3.66 -0.21 -1.55
C LEU A 44 3.94 -0.45 -3.05
N SER A 45 5.09 -1.04 -3.34
CA SER A 45 5.40 -1.53 -4.69
C SER A 45 5.00 -2.99 -4.80
N GLN A 46 3.98 -3.27 -5.61
CA GLN A 46 3.52 -4.61 -5.93
C GLN A 46 4.23 -5.10 -7.20
N THR A 47 5.45 -5.60 -7.02
CA THR A 47 6.26 -6.24 -8.06
C THR A 47 6.89 -7.52 -7.52
N PRO A 48 7.49 -8.40 -8.35
CA PRO A 48 8.19 -9.59 -7.85
C PRO A 48 9.31 -9.28 -6.83
N TYR A 49 9.88 -8.07 -6.87
CA TYR A 49 10.88 -7.56 -5.93
C TYR A 49 10.32 -6.37 -5.12
N GLY A 50 9.02 -6.41 -4.82
CA GLY A 50 8.29 -5.34 -4.19
C GLY A 50 8.81 -4.95 -2.80
N GLY A 51 8.32 -3.83 -2.30
CA GLY A 51 8.72 -3.28 -1.01
C GLY A 51 7.72 -2.26 -0.50
N MET A 52 7.86 -1.89 0.77
CA MET A 52 7.00 -0.94 1.46
C MET A 52 7.85 0.08 2.20
N THR A 53 7.49 1.35 2.09
CA THR A 53 8.13 2.47 2.81
C THR A 53 7.05 3.45 3.26
N PRO A 54 7.24 4.22 4.35
CA PRO A 54 6.39 5.36 4.64
C PRO A 54 6.32 6.29 3.42
N LEU A 55 5.12 6.78 3.13
CA LEU A 55 4.92 7.82 2.13
C LEU A 55 5.41 9.14 2.73
N LEU A 56 6.27 9.83 2.00
CA LEU A 56 6.80 11.12 2.39
C LEU A 56 6.11 12.24 1.60
N ASP A 57 5.94 13.39 2.24
CA ASP A 57 5.52 14.61 1.57
C ASP A 57 6.71 15.35 0.91
N GLU A 58 6.44 16.55 0.38
CA GLU A 58 7.45 17.38 -0.28
C GLU A 58 8.57 17.88 0.65
N ASN A 59 8.38 17.84 1.98
CA ASN A 59 9.37 18.21 2.98
C ASN A 59 10.17 17.00 3.48
N GLY A 60 9.78 15.79 3.08
CA GLY A 60 10.37 14.54 3.57
C GLY A 60 9.73 14.04 4.86
N ASP A 61 8.63 14.63 5.31
CA ASP A 61 7.90 14.20 6.50
C ASP A 61 6.94 13.05 6.16
N VAL A 62 6.68 12.18 7.14
CA VAL A 62 5.77 11.04 6.96
C VAL A 62 4.32 11.53 6.87
N VAL A 63 3.59 11.06 5.85
CA VAL A 63 2.17 11.38 5.65
C VAL A 63 1.29 10.57 6.60
N ILE A 64 0.54 11.26 7.47
CA ILE A 64 -0.34 10.66 8.50
C ILE A 64 -1.80 11.06 8.27
N ASP A 65 -2.70 10.08 8.31
CA ASP A 65 -4.14 10.26 8.41
C ASP A 65 -4.59 10.46 9.86
N LYS A 66 -5.59 11.31 10.06
CA LYS A 66 -6.27 11.50 11.35
C LYS A 66 -7.54 10.68 11.44
#